data_AF-A0A2E6MPF3-F1
#
_entry.id   AF-A0A2E6MPF3-F1
#
_cell.length_a   1.000
_cell.length_b   1.000
_cell.length_c   1.000
_cell.angle_alpha   90.00
_cell.angle_beta   90.00
_cell.angle_gamma   90.00
#
_symmetry.space_group_name_H-M   'P 1'
#
loop_
_entity.id
_entity.type
_entity.pdbx_description
1 polymer ?
#
loop_
_entity_poly.entity_id
_entity_poly.type
_entity_poly.pdbx_seq_one_letter_code
_entity_poly.pdbx_strand_id
1 'polypeptide(L)'
;MRILTLDNKTFHLNNLPSELKDDVRFSVLDNSNPKEPDFFFIPLIFLESFNSPAMVIEINGHEITMPIDWNLAVGDSEGAGDIEVLPLTSLNDRGFEAFLYNPLTGYTMQWGNVKITNFYNDMKWYFPKTKNGQLIGTPITDGPNPLCAWFIKDISRQSETIDYGLLI
;
A
#
# COMPACT_ATOMS: atom_id res chain seq x y z
N MET A 1 4.77 9.40 -3.64
CA MET A 1 4.17 8.27 -2.89
C MET A 1 4.00 8.64 -1.42
N ARG A 2 3.04 8.03 -0.73
CA ARG A 2 2.73 8.25 0.69
C ARG A 2 3.11 7.01 1.52
N ILE A 3 3.53 7.21 2.75
CA ILE A 3 3.78 6.14 3.73
C ILE A 3 3.16 6.50 5.08
N LEU A 4 2.76 5.47 5.84
CA LEU A 4 2.34 5.63 7.24
C LEU A 4 3.56 5.54 8.16
N THR A 5 3.73 6.50 9.07
CA THR A 5 4.80 6.51 10.08
C THR A 5 4.29 6.18 11.49
N LEU A 6 5.23 5.99 12.44
CA LEU A 6 4.91 5.77 13.86
C LEU A 6 4.14 6.90 14.53
N ASP A 7 4.19 8.12 13.98
CA ASP A 7 3.37 9.26 14.44
C ASP A 7 1.89 9.13 14.03
N ASN A 8 1.53 8.01 13.40
CA ASN A 8 0.22 7.69 12.82
C ASN A 8 -0.30 8.78 11.88
N LYS A 9 0.60 9.27 11.01
CA LYS A 9 0.34 10.32 10.03
C LYS A 9 0.92 9.97 8.68
N THR A 10 0.34 10.60 7.66
CA THR A 10 0.81 10.53 6.29
C THR A 10 2.11 11.27 6.12
N PHE A 11 3.13 10.59 5.60
CA PHE A 11 4.39 11.19 5.16
C PHE A 11 4.52 11.09 3.64
N HIS A 12 4.76 12.24 2.99
CA HIS A 12 4.88 12.35 1.54
C HIS A 12 6.34 12.26 1.11
N LEU A 13 6.70 11.20 0.37
CA LEU A 13 8.08 10.95 -0.06
C LEU A 13 8.60 11.92 -1.12
N ASN A 14 7.71 12.66 -1.77
CA ASN A 14 8.09 13.66 -2.79
C ASN A 14 8.82 14.87 -2.18
N ASN A 15 8.74 15.05 -0.86
CA ASN A 15 9.31 16.19 -0.14
C ASN A 15 10.49 15.80 0.76
N LEU A 16 11.20 14.72 0.43
CA LEU A 16 12.30 14.25 1.28
C LEU A 16 13.46 15.27 1.31
N PRO A 17 13.95 15.64 2.52
CA PRO A 17 15.20 16.39 2.65
C PRO A 17 16.37 15.59 2.08
N SER A 18 17.46 16.26 1.71
CA SER A 18 18.70 15.63 1.22
C SER A 18 19.34 14.67 2.23
N GLU A 19 18.99 14.78 3.52
CA GLU A 19 19.42 13.89 4.60
C GLU A 19 18.21 13.53 5.46
N LEU A 20 17.96 12.23 5.67
CA LEU A 20 17.04 11.74 6.70
C LEU A 20 17.68 12.01 8.07
N LYS A 21 17.26 13.09 8.73
CA LYS A 21 17.81 13.48 10.05
C LYS A 21 17.23 12.65 11.21
N ASP A 22 16.08 12.02 10.99
CA ASP A 22 15.30 11.32 12.02
C ASP A 22 15.16 9.82 11.71
N ASP A 23 15.03 8.96 12.74
CA ASP A 23 14.68 7.52 12.61
C ASP A 23 13.23 7.37 12.14
N VAL A 24 12.99 7.71 10.87
CA VAL A 24 11.68 7.55 10.25
C VAL A 24 11.45 6.06 10.01
N ARG A 25 10.38 5.53 10.59
CA ARG A 25 9.92 4.15 10.34
C ARG A 25 8.60 4.18 9.61
N PHE A 26 8.42 3.25 8.70
CA PHE A 26 7.23 3.15 7.88
C PHE A 26 6.58 1.79 7.98
N SER A 27 5.26 1.77 7.81
CA SER A 27 4.47 0.55 7.90
C SER A 27 4.63 -0.34 6.67
N VAL A 28 4.79 -1.64 6.91
CA VAL A 28 4.66 -2.71 5.92
C VAL A 28 3.74 -3.82 6.43
N LEU A 29 3.01 -4.43 5.50
CA LEU A 29 2.37 -5.74 5.68
C LEU A 29 3.33 -6.77 5.09
N ASP A 30 3.91 -7.61 5.94
CA ASP A 30 4.86 -8.65 5.55
C ASP A 30 4.15 -9.99 5.38
N ASN A 31 4.04 -10.44 4.14
CA ASN A 31 3.54 -11.76 3.74
C ASN A 31 4.64 -12.62 3.10
N SER A 32 5.91 -12.40 3.47
CA SER A 32 7.03 -13.21 2.99
C SER A 32 6.95 -14.66 3.49
N ASN A 33 6.34 -14.88 4.65
CA ASN A 33 5.88 -16.18 5.12
C ASN A 33 4.33 -16.18 5.15
N PRO A 34 3.64 -16.82 4.18
CA PRO A 34 2.17 -16.82 4.12
C PRO A 34 1.46 -17.46 5.32
N LYS A 35 2.20 -18.15 6.19
CA LYS A 35 1.66 -18.75 7.42
C LYS A 35 1.68 -17.81 8.62
N GLU A 36 2.41 -16.70 8.51
CA GLU A 36 2.62 -15.76 9.61
C GLU A 36 2.64 -14.31 9.05
N PRO A 37 1.57 -13.88 8.35
CA PRO A 37 1.50 -12.50 7.88
C PRO A 37 1.34 -11.54 9.07
N ASP A 38 2.03 -10.40 9.05
CA ASP A 38 1.93 -9.42 10.14
C ASP A 38 2.32 -8.00 9.67
N PHE A 39 2.00 -7.00 10.48
CA PHE A 39 2.32 -5.60 10.25
C PHE A 39 3.57 -5.17 11.03
N PHE A 40 4.52 -4.56 10.34
CA PHE A 40 5.75 -4.07 10.95
C PHE A 40 5.99 -2.59 10.64
N PHE A 41 6.71 -1.92 11.52
CA PHE A 41 7.29 -0.61 11.27
C PHE A 41 8.81 -0.75 11.10
N ILE A 42 9.27 -0.72 9.86
CA ILE A 42 10.68 -0.90 9.54
C ILE A 42 11.38 0.45 9.29
N PRO A 43 12.68 0.58 9.59
CA PRO A 43 13.41 1.83 9.37
C PRO A 43 13.48 2.19 7.89
N LEU A 44 13.29 3.47 7.58
CA LEU A 44 13.53 4.05 6.27
C LEU A 44 15.05 4.27 6.09
N ILE A 45 15.77 3.22 5.73
CA ILE A 45 17.24 3.28 5.53
C ILE A 45 17.57 3.76 4.12
N PHE A 46 16.80 3.30 3.12
CA PHE A 46 17.05 3.57 1.71
C PHE A 46 15.78 3.95 0.97
N LEU A 47 15.92 4.95 0.11
CA LEU A 47 14.90 5.39 -0.82
C LEU A 47 15.37 5.09 -2.24
N GLU A 48 14.54 4.40 -3.01
CA GLU A 48 14.78 4.15 -4.43
C GLU A 48 13.97 5.15 -5.26
N SER A 49 14.47 5.46 -6.46
CA SER A 49 13.77 6.33 -7.40
C SER A 49 13.80 5.77 -8.81
N PHE A 50 12.71 5.93 -9.53
CA PHE A 50 12.54 5.49 -10.92
C PHE A 50 11.54 6.39 -11.65
N ASN A 51 11.52 6.33 -12.97
CA ASN A 51 10.50 6.96 -13.78
C ASN A 51 9.53 5.88 -14.28
N SER A 52 8.23 6.13 -14.14
CA SER A 52 7.16 5.22 -14.60
C SER A 52 5.86 6.01 -14.79
N PRO A 53 4.98 5.61 -15.71
CA PRO A 53 3.64 6.18 -15.81
C PRO A 53 2.88 6.04 -14.49
N ALA A 54 1.93 6.94 -14.29
CA ALA A 54 1.13 7.00 -13.09
C ALA A 54 -0.31 6.61 -13.37
N MET A 55 -0.93 5.90 -12.42
CA MET A 55 -2.36 5.68 -12.35
C MET A 55 -2.93 6.51 -11.21
N VAL A 56 -4.01 7.27 -11.51
CA VAL A 56 -4.80 7.96 -10.50
C VAL A 56 -5.95 7.04 -10.12
N ILE A 57 -6.00 6.70 -8.83
CA ILE A 57 -6.92 5.74 -8.24
C ILE A 57 -7.71 6.47 -7.17
N GLU A 58 -9.03 6.38 -7.24
CA GLU A 58 -9.93 6.76 -6.15
C GLU A 58 -10.20 5.50 -5.31
N ILE A 59 -9.87 5.56 -4.02
CA ILE A 59 -10.18 4.51 -3.05
C ILE A 59 -11.07 5.10 -1.97
N ASN A 60 -12.30 4.57 -1.85
CA ASN A 60 -13.31 5.05 -0.89
C ASN A 60 -13.52 6.59 -0.96
N GLY A 61 -13.59 7.15 -2.17
CA GLY A 61 -13.76 8.59 -2.39
C GLY A 61 -12.49 9.44 -2.23
N HIS A 62 -11.33 8.81 -2.00
CA HIS A 62 -10.06 9.52 -1.82
C HIS A 62 -9.08 9.23 -2.95
N GLU A 63 -8.55 10.29 -3.56
CA GLU A 63 -7.61 10.17 -4.66
C GLU A 63 -6.18 9.91 -4.18
N ILE A 64 -5.57 8.89 -4.77
CA ILE A 64 -4.16 8.54 -4.65
C ILE A 64 -3.55 8.38 -6.04
N THR A 65 -2.25 8.65 -6.15
CA THR A 65 -1.51 8.40 -7.38
C THR A 65 -0.43 7.36 -7.11
N MET A 66 -0.40 6.31 -7.92
CA MET A 66 0.53 5.18 -7.80
C MET A 66 1.21 4.91 -9.15
N PRO A 67 2.42 4.33 -9.16
CA PRO A 67 3.04 3.88 -10.41
C PRO A 67 2.19 2.76 -11.03
N ILE A 68 1.98 2.80 -12.35
CA ILE A 68 1.05 1.88 -13.03
C ILE A 68 1.45 0.40 -12.92
N ASP A 69 2.75 0.13 -12.77
CA ASP A 69 3.36 -1.19 -12.73
C ASP A 69 3.33 -1.84 -11.34
N TRP A 70 2.62 -1.25 -10.38
CA TRP A 70 2.49 -1.76 -9.02
C TRP A 70 1.25 -2.65 -8.86
N ASN A 71 1.18 -3.30 -7.70
CA ASN A 71 0.10 -4.17 -7.28
C ASN A 71 -0.56 -3.61 -6.02
N LEU A 72 -1.84 -3.95 -5.82
CA LEU A 72 -2.65 -3.56 -4.67
C LEU A 72 -3.23 -4.83 -4.02
N ALA A 73 -3.21 -4.86 -2.68
CA ALA A 73 -3.97 -5.82 -1.90
C ALA A 73 -5.48 -5.51 -2.02
N VAL A 74 -6.23 -6.45 -2.57
CA VAL A 74 -7.66 -6.34 -2.83
C VAL A 74 -8.41 -7.57 -2.31
N GLY A 75 -9.72 -7.44 -2.22
CA GLY A 75 -10.62 -8.52 -1.87
C GLY A 75 -12.07 -8.10 -2.10
N ASP A 76 -12.97 -8.75 -1.39
CA ASP A 76 -14.41 -8.55 -1.47
C ASP A 76 -15.00 -8.53 -0.06
N SER A 77 -15.65 -7.43 0.32
CA SER A 77 -16.31 -7.28 1.62
C SER A 77 -17.48 -8.24 1.84
N GLU A 78 -18.05 -8.80 0.76
CA GLU A 78 -19.14 -9.78 0.84
C GLU A 78 -18.62 -11.23 0.96
N GLY A 79 -17.32 -11.45 0.77
CA GLY A 79 -16.69 -12.77 0.76
C GLY A 79 -15.99 -13.15 2.06
N ALA A 80 -15.94 -14.46 2.34
CA ALA A 80 -15.01 -15.06 3.32
C ALA A 80 -13.63 -15.34 2.69
N GLY A 81 -13.23 -14.54 1.70
CA GLY A 81 -12.10 -14.80 0.81
C GLY A 81 -10.77 -14.26 1.34
N ASP A 82 -9.68 -14.85 0.85
CA ASP A 82 -8.33 -14.36 1.06
C ASP A 82 -8.14 -12.97 0.42
N ILE A 83 -7.18 -12.21 0.94
CA ILE A 83 -6.74 -10.97 0.31
C ILE A 83 -5.79 -11.34 -0.83
N GLU A 84 -6.04 -10.84 -2.04
CA GLU A 84 -5.20 -11.06 -3.22
C GLU A 84 -4.38 -9.80 -3.56
N VAL A 85 -3.15 -9.97 -4.00
CA VAL A 85 -2.27 -8.89 -4.44
C VAL A 85 -2.27 -8.85 -5.96
N LEU A 86 -3.09 -7.97 -6.54
CA LEU A 86 -3.31 -7.92 -7.98
C LEU A 86 -2.64 -6.72 -8.63
N PRO A 87 -2.15 -6.84 -9.88
CA PRO A 87 -1.64 -5.70 -10.65
C PRO A 87 -2.69 -4.62 -10.79
N LEU A 88 -2.30 -3.36 -10.63
CA LEU A 88 -3.21 -2.21 -10.78
C LEU A 88 -3.90 -2.17 -12.14
N THR A 89 -3.17 -2.55 -13.18
CA THR A 89 -3.69 -2.66 -14.56
C THR A 89 -4.79 -3.71 -14.73
N SER A 90 -4.93 -4.64 -13.78
CA SER A 90 -5.95 -5.67 -13.80
C SER A 90 -7.22 -5.31 -13.04
N LEU A 91 -7.27 -4.16 -12.34
CA LEU A 91 -8.38 -3.80 -11.44
C LEU A 91 -9.57 -3.14 -12.14
N ASN A 92 -9.36 -2.55 -13.33
CA ASN A 92 -10.37 -1.71 -13.98
C ASN A 92 -11.68 -2.46 -14.23
N ASP A 93 -12.81 -1.90 -13.76
CA ASP A 93 -14.17 -2.41 -13.96
C ASP A 93 -14.40 -3.86 -13.47
N ARG A 94 -13.60 -4.35 -12.52
CA ARG A 94 -13.74 -5.72 -11.97
C ARG A 94 -14.44 -5.81 -10.62
N GLY A 95 -14.80 -4.68 -10.01
CA GLY A 95 -15.52 -4.65 -8.74
C GLY A 95 -14.69 -5.00 -7.51
N PHE A 96 -13.36 -5.09 -7.63
CA PHE A 96 -12.49 -5.31 -6.48
C PHE A 96 -12.52 -4.14 -5.50
N GLU A 97 -12.40 -4.48 -4.22
CA GLU A 97 -12.25 -3.50 -3.15
C GLU A 97 -10.82 -3.56 -2.59
N ALA A 98 -10.25 -2.40 -2.30
CA ALA A 98 -8.95 -2.31 -1.65
C ALA A 98 -9.08 -2.82 -0.21
N PHE A 99 -8.13 -3.67 0.20
CA PHE A 99 -7.95 -3.99 1.60
C PHE A 99 -7.43 -2.75 2.35
N LEU A 100 -8.20 -2.27 3.34
CA LEU A 100 -7.91 -1.08 4.12
C LEU A 100 -7.71 -1.43 5.60
N TYR A 101 -6.56 -1.05 6.13
CA TYR A 101 -6.27 -1.24 7.55
C TYR A 101 -5.29 -0.21 8.08
N ASN A 102 -5.43 0.19 9.34
CA ASN A 102 -4.42 0.97 10.04
C ASN A 102 -3.81 0.09 11.14
N PRO A 103 -2.51 -0.23 11.10
CA PRO A 103 -1.89 -1.16 12.06
C PRO A 103 -1.73 -0.60 13.48
N LEU A 104 -1.92 0.71 13.69
CA LEU A 104 -1.79 1.36 14.99
C LEU A 104 -3.15 1.53 15.70
N THR A 105 -4.22 1.78 14.94
CA THR A 105 -5.54 2.11 15.49
C THR A 105 -6.69 1.30 14.90
N GLY A 106 -6.41 0.45 13.91
CA GLY A 106 -7.40 -0.44 13.31
C GLY A 106 -7.90 -1.44 14.35
N TYR A 107 -9.21 -1.53 14.48
CA TYR A 107 -9.87 -2.55 15.29
C TYR A 107 -10.50 -3.64 14.41
N THR A 108 -11.03 -3.22 13.26
CA THR A 108 -11.54 -4.11 12.23
C THR A 108 -10.90 -3.74 10.90
N MET A 109 -10.69 -4.76 10.08
CA MET A 109 -10.34 -4.60 8.69
C MET A 109 -11.50 -3.93 7.94
N GLN A 110 -11.17 -3.14 6.92
CA GLN A 110 -12.12 -2.39 6.12
C GLN A 110 -11.85 -2.62 4.65
N TRP A 111 -12.85 -2.32 3.83
CA TRP A 111 -12.78 -2.45 2.38
C TRP A 111 -13.18 -1.14 1.75
N GLY A 112 -12.51 -0.76 0.65
CA GLY A 112 -12.78 0.48 -0.05
C GLY A 112 -12.95 0.26 -1.53
N ASN A 113 -14.05 0.76 -2.11
CA ASN A 113 -14.26 0.70 -3.55
C ASN A 113 -13.07 1.33 -4.30
N VAL A 114 -12.61 0.65 -5.35
CA VAL A 114 -11.49 1.09 -6.20
C VAL A 114 -12.02 1.55 -7.55
N LYS A 115 -11.64 2.76 -7.95
CA LYS A 115 -11.96 3.31 -9.26
C LYS A 115 -10.73 3.98 -9.87
N ILE A 116 -10.43 3.65 -11.12
CA ILE A 116 -9.36 4.32 -11.86
C ILE A 116 -9.94 5.56 -12.52
N THR A 117 -9.35 6.73 -12.26
CA THR A 117 -9.91 8.03 -12.71
C THR A 117 -9.07 8.70 -13.78
N ASN A 118 -7.75 8.47 -13.81
CA ASN A 118 -6.85 9.10 -14.77
C ASN A 118 -5.50 8.37 -14.89
N PHE A 119 -4.70 8.76 -15.88
CA PHE A 119 -3.34 8.28 -16.10
C PHE A 119 -2.40 9.43 -16.49
N TYR A 120 -1.14 9.38 -16.03
CA TYR A 120 -0.08 10.30 -16.48
C TYR A 120 1.05 9.51 -17.14
N ASN A 121 1.60 10.05 -18.23
CA ASN A 121 2.56 9.32 -19.08
C ASN A 121 3.94 9.11 -18.44
N ASP A 122 4.41 10.04 -17.62
CA ASP A 122 5.73 9.92 -16.98
C ASP A 122 5.76 10.73 -15.68
N MET A 123 6.20 10.09 -14.60
CA MET A 123 6.41 10.70 -13.29
C MET A 123 7.65 10.10 -12.64
N LYS A 124 8.42 10.94 -11.94
CA LYS A 124 9.50 10.48 -11.09
C LYS A 124 8.94 10.04 -9.73
N TRP A 125 9.24 8.80 -9.35
CA TRP A 125 8.80 8.18 -8.11
C TRP A 125 9.93 8.07 -7.11
N TYR A 126 9.55 8.11 -5.84
CA TYR A 126 10.38 7.86 -4.69
C TYR A 126 9.64 6.91 -3.77
N PHE A 127 10.27 5.80 -3.39
CA PHE A 127 9.64 4.77 -2.57
C PHE A 127 10.68 4.10 -1.64
N PRO A 128 10.28 3.63 -0.46
CA PRO A 128 11.19 2.91 0.41
C PRO A 128 11.51 1.54 -0.19
N LYS A 129 12.76 1.11 -0.05
CA LYS A 129 13.15 -0.24 -0.43
C LYS A 129 12.47 -1.26 0.50
N THR A 130 11.76 -2.23 -0.06
CA THR A 130 11.14 -3.34 0.69
C THR A 130 11.72 -4.70 0.28
N LYS A 131 11.49 -5.72 1.11
CA LYS A 131 11.79 -7.12 0.76
C LYS A 131 10.62 -7.73 -0.03
N ASN A 132 10.87 -8.86 -0.70
CA ASN A 132 9.78 -9.63 -1.32
C ASN A 132 8.72 -10.00 -0.27
N GLY A 133 7.45 -9.86 -0.62
CA GLY A 133 6.31 -10.09 0.26
C GLY A 133 5.98 -8.94 1.21
N GLN A 134 6.75 -7.83 1.21
CA GLN A 134 6.45 -6.67 2.04
C GLN A 134 5.70 -5.59 1.24
N LEU A 135 4.41 -5.46 1.51
CA LEU A 135 3.56 -4.41 0.97
C LEU A 135 3.70 -3.15 1.82
N ILE A 136 3.78 -2.00 1.18
CA ILE A 136 3.89 -0.69 1.83
C ILE A 136 2.50 -0.21 2.25
N GLY A 137 2.35 0.18 3.52
CA GLY A 137 1.16 0.86 4.00
C GLY A 137 1.10 2.29 3.49
N THR A 138 0.20 2.55 2.55
CA THR A 138 0.00 3.86 1.90
C THR A 138 -1.31 4.49 2.39
N PRO A 139 -1.24 5.57 3.19
CA PRO A 139 -2.40 6.32 3.62
C PRO A 139 -3.25 6.86 2.46
N ILE A 140 -4.56 6.60 2.50
CA ILE A 140 -5.51 7.12 1.49
C ILE A 140 -5.90 8.57 1.76
N THR A 141 -5.80 9.03 3.01
CA THR A 141 -6.04 10.43 3.43
C THR A 141 -4.83 11.05 4.10
N ASP A 142 -4.82 12.39 4.20
CA ASP A 142 -3.95 13.12 5.12
C ASP A 142 -4.58 13.23 6.52
N GLY A 143 -3.78 13.63 7.50
CA GLY A 143 -4.22 13.81 8.89
C GLY A 143 -3.85 12.65 9.82
N PRO A 144 -4.39 12.65 11.06
CA PRO A 144 -4.12 11.61 12.04
C PRO A 144 -4.93 10.33 11.77
N ASN A 145 -4.35 9.18 12.11
CA ASN A 145 -4.98 7.86 12.06
C ASN A 145 -5.58 7.49 10.68
N PRO A 146 -4.87 7.69 9.55
CA PRO A 146 -5.43 7.41 8.24
C PRO A 146 -5.55 5.90 7.99
N LEU A 147 -6.57 5.47 7.25
CA LEU A 147 -6.59 4.12 6.69
C LEU A 147 -5.48 3.96 5.65
N CYS A 148 -4.87 2.78 5.59
CA CYS A 148 -3.87 2.46 4.58
C CYS A 148 -4.38 1.42 3.61
N ALA A 149 -4.17 1.67 2.33
CA ALA A 149 -4.16 0.64 1.30
C ALA A 149 -2.72 0.09 1.17
N TRP A 150 -2.59 -1.17 0.73
CA TRP A 150 -1.32 -1.89 0.77
C TRP A 150 -0.80 -2.19 -0.63
N PHE A 151 0.34 -1.62 -0.99
CA PHE A 151 0.88 -1.71 -2.34
C PHE A 151 2.28 -2.33 -2.39
N ILE A 152 2.59 -3.02 -3.47
CA ILE A 152 3.93 -3.56 -3.72
C ILE A 152 4.29 -3.49 -5.19
N LYS A 153 5.56 -3.19 -5.48
CA LYS A 153 6.06 -3.15 -6.86
C LYS A 153 6.11 -4.55 -7.47
N ASP A 154 6.88 -5.45 -6.87
CA ASP A 154 7.08 -6.81 -7.37
C ASP A 154 6.60 -7.82 -6.32
N ILE A 155 5.68 -8.71 -6.70
CA ILE A 155 5.15 -9.77 -5.82
C ILE A 155 5.48 -11.14 -6.42
N SER A 156 5.84 -12.09 -5.55
CA SER A 156 6.02 -13.48 -5.95
C SER A 156 4.74 -14.28 -5.77
N ARG A 157 4.56 -15.32 -6.58
CA ARG A 157 3.38 -16.21 -6.53
C ARG A 157 3.12 -16.82 -5.14
N GLN A 158 4.18 -17.01 -4.34
CA GLN A 158 4.02 -17.54 -2.99
C GLN A 158 3.36 -16.55 -2.02
N SER A 159 3.50 -15.24 -2.27
CA SER A 159 3.06 -14.16 -1.37
C SER A 159 1.90 -13.34 -1.92
N GLU A 160 1.36 -13.68 -3.10
CA GLU A 160 0.27 -12.94 -3.76
C GLU A 160 -1.10 -13.18 -3.12
N THR A 161 -1.23 -14.18 -2.26
CA THR A 161 -2.42 -14.44 -1.44
C THR A 161 -2.05 -14.29 0.02
N ILE A 162 -2.82 -13.48 0.74
CA ILE A 162 -2.66 -13.19 2.16
C ILE A 162 -3.89 -13.76 2.86
N ASP A 163 -3.67 -14.72 3.76
CA ASP A 163 -4.73 -15.34 4.55
C ASP A 163 -5.27 -14.31 5.55
N TYR A 164 -6.51 -13.88 5.29
CA TYR A 164 -7.22 -12.91 6.13
C TYR A 164 -7.36 -13.41 7.57
N GLY A 165 -7.57 -14.72 7.75
CA GLY A 165 -7.79 -15.35 9.06
C GLY A 165 -6.55 -15.39 9.94
N LEU A 166 -5.35 -15.23 9.37
CA LEU A 166 -4.09 -15.18 10.11
C LEU A 166 -3.69 -13.76 10.53
N LEU A 167 -4.33 -12.72 9.97
CA LEU A 167 -4.07 -11.31 10.28
C LEU A 167 -4.97 -10.75 11.42
N ILE A 168 -5.95 -11.53 11.88
CA ILE A 168 -6.94 -11.17 12.93
C ILE A 168 -6.63 -11.79 14.29
#